data_AF-A0A662AH63-F1
#
_entry.id   AF-A0A662AH63-F1
#
_cell.length_a   1.000
_cell.length_b   1.000
_cell.length_c   1.000
_cell.angle_alpha   90.00
_cell.angle_beta   90.00
_cell.angle_gamma   90.00
#
_symmetry.space_group_name_H-M   'P 1'
#
loop_
_entity.id
_entity.type
_entity.pdbx_description
1 polymer ?
#
loop_
_entity_poly.entity_id
_entity_poly.type
_entity_poly.pdbx_seq_one_letter_code
_entity_poly.pdbx_strand_id
1 'polypeptide(L)'
;MTIKEILTETFEDYAKAPYSKKVYGIYKNPTSNELRDLIKEEKPISFRVLIDKKKKDIYVFNSDLLHAEAAKKIFGFTSVGKRDRFHHGIANKAGTLRKRTFLNDADIKEVADWLKPPMKMES
;
A
#
# COMPACT_ATOMS: atom_id res chain seq x y z
N MET A 1 -3.27 22.35 -17.26
CA MET A 1 -3.43 20.98 -16.76
C MET A 1 -3.51 21.06 -15.24
N THR A 2 -4.67 20.79 -14.65
CA THR A 2 -4.88 20.92 -13.21
C THR A 2 -4.35 19.69 -12.49
N ILE A 3 -3.46 19.89 -11.51
CA ILE A 3 -2.79 18.85 -10.71
C ILE A 3 -3.76 17.83 -10.08
N LYS A 4 -5.05 18.17 -9.96
CA LYS A 4 -6.11 17.29 -9.45
C LYS A 4 -6.46 16.09 -10.36
N GLU A 5 -5.98 16.02 -11.60
CA GLU A 5 -6.33 14.94 -12.55
C GLU A 5 -5.37 13.73 -12.54
N ILE A 6 -4.32 13.72 -11.72
CA ILE A 6 -3.36 12.59 -11.65
C ILE A 6 -3.18 12.12 -10.21
N LEU A 7 -4.28 12.07 -9.44
CA LEU A 7 -4.30 11.27 -8.23
C LEU A 7 -4.68 9.84 -8.63
N THR A 8 -3.75 8.91 -8.49
CA THR A 8 -4.02 7.47 -8.67
C THR A 8 -4.30 6.79 -7.34
N GLU A 9 -3.89 7.40 -6.23
CA GLU A 9 -4.26 6.91 -4.91
C GLU A 9 -5.76 7.10 -4.69
N THR A 10 -6.39 6.04 -4.19
CA THR A 10 -7.79 6.06 -3.77
C THR A 10 -7.83 5.76 -2.29
N PHE A 11 -8.51 6.60 -1.52
CA PHE A 11 -8.78 6.29 -0.12
C PHE A 11 -9.78 5.12 -0.07
N GLU A 12 -9.39 4.00 0.52
CA GLU A 12 -10.23 2.81 0.60
C GLU A 12 -11.07 2.83 1.87
N ASP A 13 -10.43 2.93 3.05
CA ASP A 13 -11.12 2.96 4.33
C ASP A 13 -10.19 3.35 5.49
N TYR A 14 -10.76 3.42 6.70
CA TYR A 14 -10.06 3.56 7.96
C TYR A 14 -10.05 2.24 8.74
N ALA A 15 -8.94 1.95 9.42
CA ALA A 15 -8.88 0.87 10.39
C ALA A 15 -8.17 1.28 11.68
N LYS A 16 -8.63 0.69 12.79
CA LYS A 16 -8.08 0.93 14.11
C LYS A 16 -6.88 0.03 14.34
N ALA A 17 -5.78 0.60 14.80
CA ALA A 17 -4.64 -0.21 15.21
C ALA A 17 -4.99 -1.01 16.49
N PRO A 18 -4.52 -2.25 16.64
CA PRO A 18 -4.89 -3.08 17.79
C PRO A 18 -4.18 -2.64 19.08
N TYR A 19 -2.98 -2.05 18.96
CA TYR A 19 -2.16 -1.62 20.10
C TYR A 19 -2.20 -0.11 20.37
N SER A 20 -2.93 0.65 19.54
CA SER A 20 -3.13 2.08 19.77
C SER A 20 -4.61 2.42 19.55
N LYS A 21 -5.16 3.38 20.31
CA LYS A 21 -6.53 3.86 20.05
C LYS A 21 -6.64 4.69 18.76
N LYS A 22 -5.56 4.75 17.97
CA LYS A 22 -5.48 5.55 16.75
C LYS A 22 -6.10 4.79 15.58
N VAL A 23 -6.62 5.59 14.66
CA VAL A 23 -7.21 5.14 13.41
C VAL A 23 -6.29 5.62 12.30
N TYR A 24 -6.00 4.74 11.34
CA TYR A 24 -5.12 5.02 10.22
C TYR A 24 -5.85 4.80 8.91
N GLY A 25 -5.52 5.62 7.91
CA GLY A 25 -6.03 5.46 6.56
C GLY A 25 -5.44 4.23 5.87
N ILE A 26 -6.21 3.65 4.97
CA ILE A 26 -5.78 2.62 4.03
C ILE A 26 -5.92 3.21 2.63
N TYR A 27 -4.79 3.37 1.98
CA TYR A 27 -4.67 3.99 0.66
C TYR A 27 -4.45 2.91 -0.38
N LYS A 28 -5.16 3.00 -1.50
CA LYS A 28 -5.17 2.01 -2.57
C LYS A 28 -4.49 2.59 -3.81
N ASN A 29 -3.62 1.78 -4.41
CA ASN A 29 -2.85 2.05 -5.62
C ASN A 29 -2.09 3.39 -5.63
N PRO A 30 -1.38 3.77 -4.55
CA PRO A 30 -0.62 5.01 -4.58
C PRO A 30 0.57 4.88 -5.54
N THR A 31 0.83 5.92 -6.33
CA THR A 31 2.09 6.08 -7.06
C THR A 31 3.27 6.23 -6.10
N SER A 32 4.48 6.09 -6.64
CA SER A 32 5.71 6.41 -5.92
C SER A 32 5.78 7.85 -5.40
N ASN A 33 5.10 8.82 -6.02
CA ASN A 33 5.07 10.21 -5.53
C ASN A 33 4.08 10.36 -4.37
N GLU A 34 2.86 9.84 -4.53
CA GLU A 34 1.84 9.80 -3.49
C GLU A 34 2.33 9.09 -2.23
N LEU A 35 3.01 7.94 -2.38
CA LEU A 35 3.67 7.26 -1.28
C LEU A 35 4.65 8.16 -0.51
N ARG A 36 5.44 8.98 -1.20
CA ARG A 36 6.38 9.90 -0.53
C ARG A 36 5.64 11.01 0.21
N ASP A 37 4.53 11.49 -0.32
CA ASP A 37 3.75 12.54 0.30
C ASP A 37 3.00 12.01 1.52
N LEU A 38 2.38 10.83 1.44
CA LEU A 38 1.82 10.10 2.58
C LEU A 38 2.85 9.89 3.71
N ILE A 39 4.11 9.58 3.37
CA ILE A 39 5.20 9.43 4.36
C ILE A 39 5.51 10.76 5.07
N LYS A 40 5.49 11.87 4.35
CA LYS A 40 5.75 13.19 4.95
C LYS A 40 4.59 13.62 5.86
N GLU A 41 3.36 13.33 5.44
CA GLU A 41 2.15 13.73 6.15
C GLU A 41 1.91 12.88 7.40
N GLU A 42 1.86 11.55 7.26
CA GLU A 42 1.58 10.65 8.39
C GLU A 42 2.79 10.44 9.30
N LYS A 43 4.01 10.75 8.83
CA LYS A 43 5.29 10.55 9.53
C LYS A 43 5.44 9.16 10.19
N PRO A 44 5.08 8.05 9.51
CA PRO A 44 5.22 6.74 10.13
C PRO A 44 6.70 6.32 10.19
N ILE A 45 7.00 5.37 11.08
CA ILE A 45 8.30 4.68 11.06
C ILE A 45 8.48 3.94 9.72
N SER A 46 7.40 3.35 9.21
CA SER A 46 7.32 2.74 7.88
C SER A 46 5.86 2.56 7.44
N PHE A 47 5.60 2.24 6.17
CA PHE A 47 4.28 1.77 5.75
C PHE A 47 4.29 0.26 5.60
N ARG A 48 3.17 -0.37 5.93
CA ARG A 48 2.86 -1.76 5.56
C ARG A 48 2.11 -1.78 4.25
N VAL A 49 2.23 -2.91 3.55
CA VAL A 49 1.63 -3.09 2.23
C VAL A 49 0.90 -4.42 2.17
N LEU A 50 -0.32 -4.41 1.62
CA LEU A 50 -1.08 -5.58 1.18
C LEU A 50 -1.24 -5.53 -0.32
N ILE A 51 -1.01 -6.64 -1.01
CA ILE A 51 -1.11 -6.71 -2.47
C ILE A 51 -2.14 -7.78 -2.83
N ASP A 52 -3.22 -7.45 -3.56
CA ASP A 52 -4.12 -8.44 -4.17
C ASP A 52 -3.67 -8.72 -5.60
N LYS A 53 -2.91 -9.80 -5.82
CA LYS A 53 -2.37 -10.12 -7.18
C LYS A 53 -3.47 -10.38 -8.20
N LYS A 54 -4.66 -10.84 -7.77
CA LYS A 54 -5.77 -11.12 -8.69
C LYS A 54 -6.34 -9.84 -9.29
N LYS A 55 -6.46 -8.80 -8.46
CA LYS A 55 -6.98 -7.49 -8.87
C LYS A 55 -5.88 -6.53 -9.33
N LYS A 56 -4.61 -6.87 -9.05
CA LYS A 56 -3.44 -5.99 -9.17
C LYS A 56 -3.59 -4.71 -8.34
N ASP A 57 -4.20 -4.85 -7.17
CA ASP A 57 -4.40 -3.76 -6.22
C ASP A 57 -3.31 -3.78 -5.14
N ILE A 58 -2.81 -2.61 -4.78
CA ILE A 58 -1.83 -2.38 -3.70
C ILE A 58 -2.49 -1.51 -2.66
N TYR A 59 -2.47 -1.94 -1.41
CA TYR A 59 -2.99 -1.21 -0.27
C TYR A 59 -1.85 -0.87 0.67
N VAL A 60 -1.78 0.39 1.08
CA VAL A 60 -0.69 0.94 1.88
C VAL A 60 -1.29 1.62 3.11
N PHE A 61 -0.71 1.34 4.27
CA PHE A 61 -1.22 1.85 5.54
C PHE A 61 -0.13 1.87 6.61
N ASN A 62 -0.31 2.73 7.59
CA ASN A 62 0.67 3.00 8.63
C ASN A 62 1.21 1.71 9.30
N SER A 63 2.50 1.65 9.63
CA SER A 63 3.08 0.46 10.26
C SER A 63 2.49 0.08 11.62
N ASP A 64 1.79 1.00 12.27
CA ASP A 64 1.07 0.74 13.52
C ASP A 64 -0.22 -0.06 13.29
N LEU A 65 -0.81 0.00 12.10
CA LEU A 65 -1.96 -0.82 11.70
C LEU A 65 -1.48 -2.19 11.23
N LEU A 66 -1.97 -3.29 11.83
CA LEU A 66 -1.54 -4.63 11.41
C LEU A 66 -2.16 -5.05 10.08
N HIS A 67 -1.45 -5.92 9.33
CA HIS A 67 -1.96 -6.51 8.08
C HIS A 67 -3.30 -7.22 8.27
N ALA A 68 -3.50 -7.91 9.42
CA ALA A 68 -4.75 -8.59 9.72
C ALA A 68 -5.94 -7.62 9.88
N GLU A 69 -5.71 -6.45 10.49
CA GLU A 69 -6.77 -5.44 10.67
C GLU A 69 -7.10 -4.77 9.34
N ALA A 70 -6.08 -4.40 8.56
CA ALA A 70 -6.28 -3.88 7.21
C ALA A 70 -7.00 -4.90 6.31
N ALA A 71 -6.57 -6.17 6.31
CA ALA A 71 -7.21 -7.22 5.53
C ALA A 71 -8.66 -7.48 5.96
N LYS A 72 -8.93 -7.48 7.28
CA LYS A 72 -10.30 -7.62 7.79
C LYS A 72 -11.18 -6.49 7.30
N LYS A 73 -10.63 -5.27 7.24
CA LYS A 73 -11.36 -4.08 6.83
C LYS A 73 -11.66 -4.08 5.33
N ILE A 74 -10.66 -4.39 4.50
CA ILE A 74 -10.78 -4.32 3.03
C ILE A 74 -11.49 -5.56 2.47
N PHE A 75 -11.20 -6.74 3.02
CA PHE A 75 -11.62 -8.01 2.44
C PHE A 75 -12.59 -8.82 3.33
N GLY A 76 -12.88 -8.36 4.55
CA GLY A 76 -13.77 -9.05 5.48
C GLY A 76 -13.17 -10.26 6.20
N PHE A 77 -11.87 -10.54 6.06
CA PHE A 77 -11.19 -11.65 6.74
C PHE A 77 -9.83 -11.26 7.33
N THR A 78 -9.49 -11.88 8.46
CA THR A 78 -8.22 -11.66 9.18
C THR A 78 -7.09 -12.57 8.72
N SER A 79 -7.41 -13.67 8.03
CA SER A 79 -6.43 -14.66 7.58
C SER A 79 -5.77 -14.21 6.29
N VAL A 80 -4.69 -13.43 6.43
CA VAL A 80 -3.75 -13.09 5.36
C VAL A 80 -2.74 -14.23 5.10
N GLY A 81 -2.97 -15.41 5.69
CA GLY A 81 -2.04 -16.54 5.71
C GLY A 81 -2.12 -17.51 4.53
N LYS A 82 -2.98 -17.29 3.53
CA LYS A 82 -2.97 -18.12 2.31
C LYS A 82 -2.02 -17.51 1.28
N ARG A 83 -0.83 -18.12 1.22
CA ARG A 83 0.42 -17.71 0.56
C ARG A 83 0.35 -17.36 -0.93
N ASP A 84 -0.79 -17.48 -1.60
CA ASP A 84 -0.87 -17.32 -3.06
C ASP A 84 -1.53 -16.01 -3.53
N ARG A 85 -2.29 -15.32 -2.67
CA ARG A 85 -3.08 -14.14 -3.09
C ARG A 85 -2.61 -12.82 -2.53
N PHE A 86 -2.09 -12.83 -1.29
CA PHE A 86 -1.71 -11.62 -0.58
C PHE A 86 -0.25 -11.62 -0.17
N HIS A 87 0.47 -10.59 -0.60
CA HIS A 87 1.85 -10.37 -0.16
C HIS A 87 1.93 -9.23 0.85
N HIS A 88 2.89 -9.35 1.77
CA HIS A 88 3.18 -8.36 2.79
C HIS A 88 4.48 -7.65 2.49
N GLY A 89 4.46 -6.33 2.51
CA GLY A 89 5.63 -5.50 2.26
C GLY A 89 5.83 -4.39 3.28
N ILE A 90 6.97 -3.72 3.14
CA ILE A 90 7.21 -2.44 3.78
C ILE A 90 7.63 -1.42 2.73
N ALA A 91 7.01 -0.24 2.72
CA ALA A 91 7.55 0.92 2.02
C ALA A 91 8.38 1.77 2.99
N ASN A 92 9.58 2.17 2.55
CA ASN A 92 10.47 3.04 3.33
C ASN A 92 10.27 4.51 2.96
N LYS A 93 10.98 5.41 3.68
CA LYS A 93 10.87 6.86 3.53
C LYS A 93 11.09 7.41 2.10
N ALA A 94 11.74 6.66 1.22
CA ALA A 94 11.95 7.03 -0.19
C ALA A 94 10.78 6.64 -1.12
N GLY A 95 9.72 6.01 -0.59
CA GLY A 95 8.61 5.45 -1.37
C GLY A 95 8.96 4.14 -2.06
N THR A 96 10.07 3.49 -1.69
CA THR A 96 10.48 2.20 -2.27
C THR A 96 10.05 1.02 -1.39
N LEU A 97 9.53 -0.03 -2.04
CA LEU A 97 9.23 -1.29 -1.40
C LEU A 97 10.53 -1.99 -1.00
N ARG A 98 10.60 -2.49 0.24
CA ARG A 98 11.73 -3.29 0.74
C ARG A 98 11.38 -4.76 0.80
N LYS A 99 12.39 -5.58 0.53
CA LYS A 99 12.41 -7.02 0.79
C LYS A 99 12.09 -7.29 2.24
N ARG A 100 11.04 -8.06 2.49
CA ARG A 100 10.73 -8.69 3.77
C ARG A 100 10.30 -10.13 3.49
N THR A 101 10.15 -10.91 4.56
CA THR A 101 9.87 -12.35 4.63
C THR A 101 8.80 -12.90 3.67
N PHE A 102 8.01 -12.06 2.99
CA PHE A 102 6.90 -12.44 2.11
C PHE A 102 6.92 -11.77 0.72
N LEU A 103 7.94 -10.98 0.36
CA LEU A 103 8.14 -10.45 -1.00
C LEU A 103 9.54 -10.83 -1.46
N ASN A 104 9.63 -11.70 -2.46
CA ASN A 104 10.89 -12.00 -3.13
C ASN A 104 11.22 -10.93 -4.18
N ASP A 105 12.40 -10.99 -4.79
CA ASP A 105 12.85 -9.95 -5.73
C ASP A 105 12.00 -9.91 -7.02
N ALA A 106 11.41 -11.05 -7.42
CA ALA A 106 10.50 -11.12 -8.56
C ALA A 106 9.17 -10.42 -8.26
N ASP A 107 8.58 -10.65 -7.08
CA ASP A 107 7.35 -9.97 -6.64
C ASP A 107 7.57 -8.45 -6.50
N ILE A 108 8.75 -8.03 -5.98
CA ILE A 108 9.09 -6.60 -5.89
C ILE A 108 9.14 -5.98 -7.29
N LYS A 109 9.76 -6.66 -8.27
CA LYS A 109 9.86 -6.16 -9.64
C LYS A 109 8.47 -6.07 -10.29
N GLU A 110 7.65 -7.11 -10.14
CA GLU A 110 6.28 -7.16 -10.68
C GLU A 110 5.43 -6.01 -10.14
N VAL A 111 5.48 -5.77 -8.82
CA VAL A 111 4.65 -4.78 -8.14
C VAL A 111 5.20 -3.36 -8.31
N ALA A 112 6.51 -3.20 -8.48
CA ALA A 112 7.12 -1.89 -8.75
C ALA A 112 6.60 -1.27 -10.06
N ASP A 113 6.25 -2.09 -11.05
CA ASP A 113 5.64 -1.63 -12.29
C ASP A 113 4.22 -1.07 -12.08
N TRP A 114 3.50 -1.51 -11.04
CA TRP A 114 2.14 -1.03 -10.72
C TRP A 114 2.16 0.31 -9.98
N LEU A 115 3.27 0.64 -9.32
CA LEU A 115 3.47 1.92 -8.61
C LEU A 115 3.97 3.04 -9.52
N LYS A 116 4.20 2.76 -10.80
CA LYS A 116 4.60 3.76 -11.80
C LYS A 116 3.37 4.59 -12.18
N PRO A 117 3.53 5.92 -12.34
CA PRO A 117 2.45 6.72 -12.92
C PRO A 117 2.09 6.20 -14.32
N PRO A 118 0.82 6.29 -14.74
CA PRO A 118 0.41 5.88 -16.08
C PRO A 118 1.27 6.60 -17.13
N MET A 119 1.76 5.86 -18.13
CA MET A 119 2.50 6.46 -19.25
C MET A 119 1.60 7.51 -19.91
N LYS A 120 2.11 8.74 -20.02
CA LYS A 120 1.48 9.75 -20.86
C LYS A 120 1.48 9.21 -22.29
N MET A 121 0.31 8.89 -22.83
CA MET A 121 0.18 8.81 -24.28
C MET A 121 0.29 10.25 -24.78
N GLU A 122 1.36 10.53 -25.52
CA GLU A 122 1.47 11.78 -26.26
C GLU A 122 0.39 11.75 -27.35
N SER A 123 -0.59 12.66 -27.23
CA SER A 123 -1.64 12.91 -28.21
C SER A 123 -1.13 13.75 -29.37
#